data_AF-A0A7K5P1K8-F1
#
_entry.id   AF-A0A7K5P1K8-F1
#
_cell.length_a   1.000
_cell.length_b   1.000
_cell.length_c   1.000
_cell.angle_alpha   90.00
_cell.angle_beta   90.00
_cell.angle_gamma   90.00
#
_symmetry.space_group_name_H-M   'P 1'
#
loop_
_entity.id
_entity.type
_entity.pdbx_description
1 polymer ?
#
loop_
_entity_poly.entity_id
_entity_poly.type
_entity_poly.pdbx_seq_one_letter_code
_entity_poly.pdbx_strand_id
1 'polypeptide(L)' 'PCGGGQLYQECGRPCGQTCAELRLPGAGSCPELAGLCVPGCNCPPGLVLEEGGQCVPP' A
#
# COMPACT_ATOMS: atom_id res chain seq x y z
N PRO A 1 0.91 15.90 6.81
CA PRO A 1 1.16 14.71 7.66
C PRO A 1 0.29 13.53 7.22
N CYS A 2 0.85 12.33 7.16
CA CYS A 2 0.09 11.10 6.86
C CYS A 2 -0.81 10.73 8.05
N GLY A 3 -1.95 10.09 7.78
CA GLY A 3 -2.96 9.71 8.79
C GLY A 3 -3.08 8.19 8.94
N GLY A 4 -3.82 7.73 9.96
CA GLY A 4 -4.21 6.32 10.08
C GLY A 4 -3.06 5.31 10.20
N GLY A 5 -1.91 5.73 10.74
CA GLY A 5 -0.71 4.88 10.88
C GLY A 5 0.15 4.78 9.62
N GLN A 6 -0.19 5.52 8.56
CA GLN A 6 0.64 5.65 7.37
C GLN A 6 1.92 6.45 7.67
N LEU A 7 2.99 6.11 6.96
CA LEU A 7 4.25 6.82 6.99
C LEU A 7 4.52 7.42 5.61
N TYR A 8 5.05 8.64 5.58
CA TYR A 8 5.51 9.22 4.32
C TYR A 8 6.75 8.45 3.87
N GLN A 9 6.72 7.95 2.64
CA GLN A 9 7.81 7.23 2.01
C GLN A 9 8.10 7.90 0.68
N GLU A 10 9.38 8.18 0.41
CA GLU A 10 9.82 8.75 -0.88
C GLU A 10 9.74 7.73 -2.03
N CYS A 11 9.75 6.43 -1.68
CA CYS A 11 9.72 5.30 -2.60
C CYS A 11 8.85 4.19 -2.00
N GLY A 12 7.53 4.32 -2.17
CA GLY A 12 6.56 3.29 -1.77
C GLY A 12 6.10 2.43 -2.93
N ARG A 13 5.58 1.24 -2.63
CA ARG A 13 5.06 0.33 -3.67
C ARG A 13 3.78 0.96 -4.26
N PRO A 14 3.62 1.01 -5.58
CA PRO A 14 2.48 1.65 -6.21
C PRO A 14 1.19 0.81 -6.15
N CYS A 15 1.27 -0.43 -5.65
CA CYS A 15 0.10 -1.28 -5.49
C CYS A 15 0.29 -2.37 -4.43
N GLY A 16 -0.80 -3.11 -4.16
CA GLY A 16 -0.83 -4.07 -3.06
C GLY A 16 -0.66 -3.35 -1.72
N GLN A 17 -1.07 -2.09 -1.67
CA GLN A 17 -1.01 -1.24 -0.49
C GLN A 17 -2.33 -1.25 0.28
N THR A 18 -3.42 -1.75 -0.33
CA THR A 18 -4.75 -1.78 0.28
C THR A 18 -5.32 -3.20 0.35
N CYS A 19 -6.26 -3.42 1.28
CA CYS A 19 -7.01 -4.67 1.36
C CYS A 19 -7.79 -4.97 0.07
N ALA A 20 -8.27 -3.94 -0.63
CA ALA A 20 -9.02 -4.09 -1.87
C ALA A 20 -8.15 -4.66 -2.99
N GLU A 21 -6.91 -4.21 -3.12
CA GLU A 21 -5.94 -4.74 -4.09
C GLU A 21 -5.52 -6.18 -3.78
N LEU A 22 -5.46 -6.57 -2.50
CA LEU A 22 -5.17 -7.97 -2.13
C LEU A 22 -6.31 -8.92 -2.46
N ARG A 23 -7.57 -8.46 -2.37
CA ARG A 23 -8.75 -9.26 -2.71
C ARG A 23 -8.88 -9.50 -4.22
N LEU A 24 -8.30 -8.64 -5.04
CA LEU A 24 -8.32 -8.76 -6.49
C LEU A 24 -7.19 -9.69 -6.97
N PRO A 25 -7.51 -10.83 -7.61
CA PRO A 25 -6.49 -11.75 -8.11
C PRO A 25 -5.56 -11.05 -9.12
N GLY A 26 -4.27 -11.01 -8.81
CA GLY A 26 -3.24 -10.39 -9.64
C GLY A 26 -2.97 -8.89 -9.37
N ALA A 27 -3.84 -8.19 -8.64
CA ALA A 27 -3.68 -6.77 -8.34
C ALA A 27 -2.74 -6.50 -7.14
N GLY A 28 -2.55 -7.45 -6.23
CA GLY A 28 -1.60 -7.29 -5.12
C GLY A 28 -0.12 -7.33 -5.53
N SER A 29 0.18 -7.84 -6.72
CA SER A 29 1.55 -8.11 -7.19
C SER A 29 2.01 -7.28 -8.38
N CYS A 30 1.15 -6.39 -8.91
CA CYS A 30 1.29 -5.63 -10.18
C CYS A 30 2.65 -5.77 -10.87
N PRO A 31 2.85 -6.85 -11.65
CA PRO A 31 4.16 -7.18 -12.20
C PRO A 31 4.69 -6.10 -13.16
N GLU A 32 3.81 -5.36 -13.83
CA GLU A 32 4.18 -4.23 -14.69
C GLU A 32 4.75 -3.03 -13.93
N LEU A 33 4.42 -2.91 -12.64
CA LEU A 33 4.93 -1.89 -11.74
C LEU A 33 6.05 -2.42 -10.83
N ALA A 34 6.49 -3.67 -11.04
CA ALA A 34 7.56 -4.25 -10.26
C ALA A 34 8.88 -3.49 -10.51
N GLY A 35 9.35 -2.80 -9.47
CA GLY A 35 10.55 -1.96 -9.53
C GLY A 35 10.27 -0.46 -9.71
N LEU A 36 9.01 -0.08 -9.96
CA LEU A 36 8.56 1.31 -9.86
C LEU A 36 8.14 1.60 -8.42
N CYS A 37 8.51 2.78 -7.94
CA CYS A 37 8.03 3.30 -6.67
C CYS A 37 7.65 4.75 -6.80
N VAL A 38 6.70 5.18 -5.98
CA VAL A 38 6.18 6.55 -5.99
C VAL A 38 6.23 7.15 -4.58
N PRO A 39 6.54 8.45 -4.45
CA PRO A 39 6.50 9.13 -3.17
C PRO A 39 5.04 9.28 -2.70
N GLY A 40 4.78 8.99 -1.42
CA GLY A 40 3.44 9.07 -0.87
C GLY A 40 3.31 8.54 0.55
N CYS A 41 2.10 8.66 1.11
CA CYS A 41 1.76 8.07 2.39
C CYS A 41 1.39 6.60 2.19
N ASN A 42 2.16 5.72 2.82
CA ASN A 42 2.03 4.28 2.66
C ASN A 42 2.07 3.58 4.01
N CYS A 43 1.42 2.43 4.10
CA CYS A 43 1.48 1.62 5.31
C CYS A 43 2.90 1.03 5.49
N PRO A 44 3.37 0.89 6.75
CA PRO A 44 4.64 0.24 7.01
C PRO A 44 4.60 -1.23 6.56
N PRO A 45 5.78 -1.85 6.35
CA PRO A 45 5.87 -3.23 5.90
C PRO A 45 5.05 -4.19 6.76
N GLY A 46 4.25 -5.04 6.12
CA GLY A 46 3.39 -6.01 6.80
C GLY A 46 1.97 -5.51 7.13
N LEU A 47 1.66 -4.24 6.85
CA LEU A 47 0.31 -3.69 6.96
C LEU A 47 -0.20 -3.22 5.60
N VAL A 48 -1.53 -3.18 5.47
CA VAL A 48 -2.25 -2.66 4.32
C VAL A 48 -3.30 -1.65 4.77
N LEU A 49 -3.64 -0.73 3.88
CA LEU A 49 -4.68 0.26 4.11
C LEU A 49 -6.05 -0.38 3.94
N GLU A 50 -6.87 -0.30 4.99
CA GLU A 50 -8.27 -0.66 4.96
C GLU A 50 -9.14 0.53 4.50
N GLU A 51 -10.41 0.29 4.13
CA GLU A 51 -11.32 1.33 3.62
C GLU A 51 -11.54 2.49 4.61
N GLY A 52 -11.45 2.22 5.92
CA GLY A 52 -11.47 3.24 6.98
C GLY A 52 -10.22 4.11 7.07
N GLY A 53 -9.23 3.91 6.20
CA GLY A 53 -8.01 4.72 6.13
C GLY A 53 -6.98 4.36 7.20
N GLN A 54 -7.09 3.19 7.83
CA GLN A 54 -6.18 2.70 8.85
C GLN A 54 -5.26 1.60 8.30
N CYS A 55 -3.99 1.60 8.70
CA CYS A 55 -3.07 0.48 8.41
C CYS A 55 -3.36 -0.70 9.33
N VAL A 56 -3.76 -1.83 8.75
CA VAL A 56 -4.13 -3.06 9.45
C VAL A 56 -3.39 -4.27 8.87
N PRO A 57 -3.31 -5.40 9.61
CA PRO A 57 -2.81 -6.65 9.04
C PRO A 57 -3.68 -7.09 7.84
N PRO A 58 -3.06 -7.57 6.75
CA PRO A 58 -3.74 -7.97 5.53
C PRO A 58 -4.63 -9.21 5.66
#